data_AF-A0A2K1KB83-F1
#
_entry.id   AF-A0A2K1KB83-F1
#
_cell.length_a   1.000
_cell.length_b   1.000
_cell.length_c   1.000
_cell.angle_alpha   90.00
_cell.angle_beta   90.00
_cell.angle_gamma   90.00
#
_symmetry.space_group_name_H-M   'P 1'
#
loop_
_entity.id
_entity.type
_entity.pdbx_description
1 polymer ?
#
loop_
_entity_poly.entity_id
_entity_poly.type
_entity_poly.pdbx_seq_one_letter_code
_entity_poly.pdbx_strand_id
1 'polypeptide(L)' 'VDIVLAADTPLRQAHDIGESLQDKLESLLEIERAFVHLDYEVTHRPEHAYRDK' A
#
# COMPACT_ATOMS: atom_id res chain seq x y z
N VAL A 1 -2.84 -1.13 3.98
CA VAL A 1 -1.46 -0.74 4.38
C VAL A 1 -1.03 0.34 3.43
N ASP A 2 -0.36 1.36 3.93
CA ASP A 2 0.00 2.55 3.16
C ASP A 2 1.52 2.68 3.25
N ILE A 3 2.18 2.81 2.10
CA ILE A 3 3.63 3.01 2.02
C ILE A 3 3.94 4.23 1.15
N VAL A 4 5.04 4.91 1.47
CA VAL A 4 5.47 6.09 0.72
C VAL A 4 6.66 5.71 -0.14
N LEU A 5 6.58 6.03 -1.44
CA LEU A 5 7.65 5.90 -2.41
C LEU A 5 8.14 7.28 -2.84
N ALA A 6 9.31 7.36 -3.47
CA ALA A 6 9.80 8.61 -4.03
C ALA A 6 8.86 9.08 -5.16
N ALA A 7 8.60 10.38 -5.26
CA ALA A 7 7.65 10.95 -6.25
C ALA A 7 8.08 10.72 -7.72
N ASP A 8 9.37 10.47 -7.95
CA ASP A 8 9.94 10.14 -9.25
C ASP A 8 10.04 8.64 -9.52
N THR A 9 9.52 7.79 -8.61
CA THR A 9 9.47 6.34 -8.83
C THR A 9 8.65 6.04 -10.09
N PRO A 10 9.21 5.33 -11.10
CA PRO A 10 8.47 4.97 -12.29
C PRO A 10 7.22 4.16 -11.95
N LEU A 11 6.10 4.44 -12.62
CA LEU A 11 4.81 3.77 -12.35
C LEU A 11 4.92 2.23 -12.34
N ARG A 12 5.70 1.67 -13.27
CA ARG A 12 5.95 0.22 -13.33
C ARG A 12 6.61 -0.29 -12.05
N GLN A 13 7.63 0.41 -11.57
CA GLN A 13 8.34 0.01 -10.36
C GLN A 13 7.48 0.19 -9.11
N ALA A 14 6.70 1.27 -9.04
CA ALA A 14 5.73 1.45 -7.96
C ALA A 14 4.72 0.30 -7.93
N HIS A 15 4.17 -0.08 -9.08
CA HIS A 15 3.26 -1.21 -9.22
C HIS A 15 3.90 -2.52 -8.73
N ASP A 16 5.09 -2.86 -9.23
CA ASP A 16 5.80 -4.09 -8.86
C ASP A 16 6.06 -4.16 -7.33
N ILE A 17 6.38 -3.02 -6.70
CA ILE A 17 6.57 -2.93 -5.24
C ILE A 17 5.25 -3.17 -4.50
N GLY A 18 4.17 -2.52 -4.93
CA GLY A 18 2.85 -2.64 -4.30
C GLY A 18 2.28 -4.05 -4.41
N GLU A 19 2.36 -4.64 -5.60
CA GLU A 19 1.92 -6.02 -5.87
C GLU A 19 2.72 -7.02 -5.04
N SER A 20 4.05 -6.91 -5.03
CA SER A 20 4.90 -7.80 -4.23
C SER A 20 4.62 -7.72 -2.73
N LEU A 21 4.31 -6.53 -2.20
CA LEU A 21 3.92 -6.37 -0.80
C LEU A 21 2.54 -6.99 -0.54
N GLN A 22 1.58 -6.79 -1.44
CA GLN A 22 0.25 -7.38 -1.34
C GLN A 22 0.33 -8.91 -1.29
N ASP A 23 1.01 -9.53 -2.27
CA ASP A 23 1.20 -10.98 -2.36
C ASP A 23 1.84 -11.54 -1.09
N LYS A 24 2.83 -10.84 -0.55
CA LYS A 24 3.51 -11.25 0.67
C LYS A 24 2.59 -11.22 1.88
N LEU A 25 1.72 -10.20 1.98
CA LEU A 25 0.74 -10.10 3.06
C LEU A 25 -0.33 -11.18 2.93
N GLU A 26 -0.87 -11.42 1.73
CA GLU A 26 -1.88 -12.44 1.46
C GLU A 26 -1.33 -13.88 1.56
N SER A 27 0.00 -14.06 1.53
CA SER A 27 0.63 -15.36 1.81
C SER A 27 0.53 -15.79 3.29
N LEU A 28 0.18 -14.88 4.19
CA LEU A 28 0.02 -15.17 5.61
C LEU A 28 -1.35 -15.81 5.85
N LEU A 29 -1.38 -16.92 6.61
CA LEU A 29 -2.60 -17.70 6.86
C LEU A 29 -3.76 -16.89 7.48
N GLU A 30 -3.45 -15.79 8.16
CA GLU A 30 -4.42 -14.94 8.86
C GLU A 30 -4.98 -13.82 7.98
N ILE A 31 -4.48 -13.65 6.76
CA ILE A 31 -4.88 -12.57 5.85
C ILE A 31 -5.57 -13.16 4.62
N GLU A 32 -6.89 -12.97 4.52
CA GLU A 32 -7.67 -13.37 3.34
C GLU A 32 -7.44 -12.41 2.15
N ARG A 33 -7.26 -11.12 2.43
CA ARG A 33 -7.07 -10.08 1.41
C ARG A 33 -6.32 -8.87 1.97
N ALA A 34 -5.38 -8.35 1.21
CA ALA A 34 -4.63 -7.15 1.53
C ALA A 34 -4.88 -6.05 0.49
N PHE A 35 -4.84 -4.80 0.95
CA PHE A 35 -4.88 -3.62 0.09
C PHE A 35 -3.67 -2.76 0.42
N VAL A 36 -2.86 -2.46 -0.58
CA VAL A 36 -1.66 -1.64 -0.47
C VAL A 36 -1.89 -0.32 -1.22
N HIS A 37 -1.82 0.79 -0.51
CA HIS A 37 -1.75 2.12 -1.12
C HIS A 37 -0.30 2.58 -1.21
N LEU A 38 -0.01 3.23 -2.33
CA LEU A 38 1.28 3.83 -2.62
C LEU A 38 1.10 5.34 -2.69
N ASP A 39 1.69 6.04 -1.75
CA ASP A 39 1.71 7.50 -1.71
C ASP A 39 3.10 8.02 -2.07
N TYR A 40 3.17 9.29 -2.48
CA TYR A 40 4.43 10.02 -2.64
C TYR A 40 4.61 11.15 -1.63
N GLU A 41 3.59 11.43 -0.81
CA GLU A 41 3.60 12.44 0.23
C GLU A 41 3.30 11.83 1.60
N VAL A 42 3.99 12.32 2.63
CA VAL A 42 3.81 11.88 4.02
C VAL A 42 2.76 12.68 4.78
N THR A 43 2.24 13.75 4.18
CA THR A 43 1.31 14.70 4.80
C THR A 43 -0.15 14.35 4.57
N HIS A 44 -0.46 13.46 3.63
CA HIS A 44 -1.81 12.95 3.45
C HIS A 44 -2.18 12.08 4.67
N ARG A 45 -3.35 12.33 5.25
CA ARG A 45 -3.94 11.41 6.22
C ARG A 45 -4.37 10.15 5.47
N PRO A 46 -4.11 8.94 6.00
CA PRO A 46 -4.53 7.72 5.34
C PRO A 46 -6.04 7.77 5.08
N GLU A 47 -6.44 7.82 3.81
CA GLU A 47 -7.83 8.06 3.40
C GLU A 47 -8.77 6.93 3.85
N HIS A 48 -8.20 5.74 4.11
CA HIS A 48 -8.90 4.53 4.51
C HIS A 48 -8.72 4.19 5.99
N ALA A 49 -8.11 5.08 6.79
CA ALA A 49 -8.05 4.92 8.23
C ALA A 49 -9.42 5.19 8.86
N TYR A 50 -10.23 4.13 8.91
CA TYR A 50 -11.43 3.95 9.76
C TYR A 50 -12.52 5.04 9.69
N ARG A 51 -13.69 4.67 9.16
CA ARG A 51 -14.94 5.33 9.53
C ARG A 51 -15.18 5.07 11.03
N ASP A 52 -15.07 6.10 11.86
CA ASP A 52 -15.59 6.07 13.22
C ASP A 52 -17.05 5.58 13.17
N LYS A 53 -17.34 4.53 13.95
CA LYS A 53 -18.72 4.12 14.27
C LYS A 53 -19.08 4.69 15.63
#